data_AF-A0A261AKQ8-F1
#
_entry.id   AF-A0A261AKQ8-F1
#
_cell.length_a   1.000
_cell.length_b   1.000
_cell.length_c   1.000
_cell.angle_alpha   90.00
_cell.angle_beta   90.00
_cell.angle_gamma   90.00
#
_symmetry.space_group_name_H-M   'P 1'
#
loop_
_entity.id
_entity.type
_entity.pdbx_description
1 polymer ?
#
loop_
_entity_poly.entity_id
_entity_poly.type
_entity_poly.pdbx_seq_one_letter_code
_entity_poly.pdbx_strand_id
1 'polypeptide(L)'
;MNCFVAMSFNTSLFILIVAFSSLALCQKDEKKSGPPGHFLFGPSYLANLTKEEKQEYYGIFQNQKLTIKQQEEQRLAFAKKHGFEQAIKDDIKLKEENHEVVRKERPELIKNLLTVHNELMKIFDNKDQTLTQQEAAVSALREKYPNAPATLYYISRLITGQDRRAKPHHKHH
;
A
#
# COMPACT_ATOMS: atom_id res chain seq x y z
N MET A 1 32.33 3.19 42.32
CA MET A 1 31.72 2.02 41.66
C MET A 1 30.22 2.30 41.54
N ASN A 2 29.66 2.02 40.36
CA ASN A 2 28.26 2.13 39.92
C ASN A 2 27.79 3.48 39.36
N CYS A 3 28.00 3.59 38.04
CA CYS A 3 27.29 4.46 37.12
C CYS A 3 25.80 4.03 37.04
N PHE A 4 24.89 5.00 37.03
CA PHE A 4 23.56 4.80 36.46
C PHE A 4 23.16 6.07 35.71
N VAL A 5 23.63 6.18 34.47
CA VAL A 5 23.02 7.06 33.48
C VAL A 5 21.73 6.35 33.06
N ALA A 6 20.59 6.80 33.59
CA ALA A 6 19.28 6.37 33.11
C ALA A 6 19.09 6.95 31.71
N MET A 7 19.47 6.15 30.73
CA MET A 7 19.19 6.33 29.32
C MET A 7 17.67 6.39 29.10
N SER A 8 17.14 7.61 29.03
CA SER A 8 15.85 7.93 28.39
C SER A 8 15.98 7.59 26.90
N PHE A 9 15.69 6.35 26.54
CA PHE A 9 15.59 5.91 25.15
C PHE A 9 14.22 5.28 24.90
N ASN A 10 13.33 6.11 24.34
CA ASN A 10 12.38 5.76 23.29
C ASN A 10 11.53 4.49 23.51
N THR A 11 10.50 4.60 24.34
CA THR A 11 9.32 3.71 24.29
C THR A 11 8.66 3.67 22.90
N SER A 12 8.94 4.67 22.06
CA SER A 12 8.50 4.76 20.66
C SER A 12 9.11 3.68 19.74
N LEU A 13 10.33 3.19 20.02
CA LEU A 13 10.96 2.15 19.19
C LEU A 13 10.34 0.76 19.42
N PHE A 14 9.87 0.49 20.64
CA PHE A 14 9.27 -0.79 21.01
C PHE A 14 7.87 -0.98 20.39
N ILE A 15 7.10 0.09 20.21
CA ILE A 15 5.78 0.03 19.55
C ILE A 15 5.93 -0.35 18.06
N LEU A 16 6.96 0.16 17.38
CA LEU A 16 7.25 -0.21 15.99
C LEU A 16 7.67 -1.69 15.85
N ILE A 17 8.49 -2.21 16.77
CA ILE A 17 8.95 -3.61 16.71
C ILE A 17 7.81 -4.61 16.92
N VAL A 18 6.82 -4.31 17.78
CA VAL A 18 5.65 -5.19 18.01
C VAL A 18 4.68 -5.18 16.82
N ALA A 19 4.56 -4.07 16.10
CA ALA A 19 3.76 -3.99 14.87
C ALA A 19 4.39 -4.77 13.69
N PHE A 20 5.72 -4.84 13.60
CA PHE A 20 6.39 -5.62 12.55
C PHE A 20 6.50 -7.13 12.88
N SER A 21 6.60 -7.51 14.15
CA SER A 21 6.69 -8.93 14.55
C SER A 21 5.34 -9.67 14.48
N SER A 22 4.21 -8.96 14.48
CA SER A 22 2.90 -9.54 14.20
C SER A 22 2.67 -9.91 12.73
N LEU A 23 3.50 -9.43 11.79
CA LEU A 23 3.55 -9.94 10.41
C LEU A 23 4.42 -11.20 10.25
N ALA A 24 5.27 -11.53 11.22
CA ALA A 24 6.21 -12.66 11.11
C ALA A 24 5.62 -14.02 11.59
N LEU A 25 4.39 -14.06 12.10
CA LEU A 25 3.75 -15.29 12.60
C LEU A 25 2.52 -15.76 11.81
N CYS A 26 2.31 -15.25 10.60
CA CYS A 26 1.18 -15.69 9.78
C CYS A 26 1.60 -15.96 8.34
N GLN A 27 2.30 -17.08 8.08
CA GLN A 27 2.13 -17.82 6.82
C GLN A 27 2.48 -19.30 7.01
N LYS A 28 1.45 -20.17 7.05
CA LYS A 28 1.37 -21.27 6.07
C LYS A 28 -0.04 -21.82 5.95
N ASP A 29 -0.97 -20.98 5.52
CA ASP A 29 -2.13 -21.49 4.79
C ASP A 29 -1.77 -21.49 3.31
N GLU A 30 -1.68 -22.69 2.73
CA GLU A 30 -1.62 -22.88 1.28
C GLU A 30 -2.85 -22.24 0.64
N LYS A 31 -2.69 -21.02 0.14
CA LYS A 31 -3.72 -20.39 -0.68
C LYS A 31 -3.79 -21.11 -2.02
N LYS A 32 -4.78 -21.99 -2.14
CA LYS A 32 -5.30 -22.46 -3.43
C LYS A 32 -5.53 -21.25 -4.33
N SER A 33 -4.88 -21.25 -5.48
CA SER A 33 -5.06 -20.26 -6.54
C SER A 33 -6.54 -20.21 -6.93
N GLY A 34 -7.22 -19.13 -6.53
CA GLY A 34 -8.53 -18.79 -7.09
C GLY A 34 -8.42 -18.52 -8.59
N PRO A 35 -9.52 -18.63 -9.35
CA PRO A 35 -9.50 -18.41 -10.78
C PRO A 35 -9.09 -16.94 -11.06
N PRO A 36 -8.10 -16.70 -11.93
CA PRO A 36 -7.58 -15.36 -12.16
C PRO A 36 -8.62 -14.51 -12.87
N GLY A 37 -9.18 -13.53 -12.16
CA GLY A 37 -9.94 -12.44 -12.76
C GLY A 37 -9.03 -11.62 -13.67
N HIS A 38 -9.36 -11.58 -14.97
CA HIS A 38 -8.86 -10.65 -15.99
C HIS A 38 -7.40 -10.15 -15.85
N PHE A 39 -6.45 -11.07 -15.95
CA PHE A 39 -5.06 -10.82 -16.39
C PHE A 39 -4.70 -11.75 -17.55
N LEU A 40 -5.68 -12.03 -18.43
CA LEU A 40 -5.54 -13.06 -19.47
C LEU A 40 -4.39 -12.79 -20.45
N PHE A 41 -3.93 -11.55 -20.53
CA PHE A 41 -2.78 -11.15 -21.33
C PHE A 41 -1.91 -10.22 -20.48
N GLY A 42 -0.68 -10.64 -20.18
CA GLY A 42 0.32 -9.79 -19.52
C GLY A 42 0.63 -8.53 -20.32
N PRO A 43 1.64 -7.74 -19.92
CA PRO A 43 2.03 -6.55 -20.67
C PRO A 43 2.16 -6.83 -22.18
N SER A 44 1.60 -5.96 -23.01
CA SER A 44 1.48 -6.17 -24.46
C SER A 44 2.84 -6.40 -25.14
N TYR A 45 3.90 -5.79 -24.62
CA TYR A 45 5.28 -5.98 -25.10
C TYR A 45 5.83 -7.39 -24.85
N LEU A 46 5.17 -8.21 -24.02
CA LEU A 46 5.49 -9.63 -23.84
C LEU A 46 4.65 -10.55 -24.74
N ALA A 47 3.70 -10.02 -25.53
CA ALA A 47 2.76 -10.85 -26.29
C ALA A 47 3.49 -11.82 -27.25
N ASN A 48 4.54 -11.34 -27.91
CA ASN A 48 5.31 -12.09 -28.92
C ASN A 48 6.33 -13.08 -28.34
N LEU A 49 6.47 -13.14 -27.02
CA LEU A 49 7.39 -14.08 -26.37
C LEU A 49 6.79 -15.49 -26.27
N THR A 50 7.65 -16.49 -26.44
CA THR A 50 7.34 -17.89 -26.12
C THR A 50 7.05 -18.07 -24.64
N LYS A 51 6.55 -19.25 -24.26
CA LYS A 51 6.29 -19.56 -22.84
C LYS A 51 7.59 -19.55 -22.04
N GLU A 52 8.65 -20.10 -22.61
CA GLU A 52 9.98 -20.22 -22.02
C GLU A 52 10.63 -18.84 -21.85
N GLU A 53 10.50 -17.97 -22.84
CA GLU A 53 10.99 -16.58 -22.77
C GLU A 53 10.23 -15.75 -21.73
N LYS A 54 8.91 -15.95 -21.59
CA LYS A 54 8.13 -15.34 -20.50
C LYS A 54 8.60 -15.84 -19.14
N GLN A 55 8.90 -17.14 -19.01
CA GLN A 55 9.46 -17.70 -17.78
C GLN A 55 10.82 -17.09 -17.44
N GLU A 56 11.71 -16.94 -18.42
CA GLU A 56 13.00 -16.27 -18.25
C GLU A 56 12.82 -14.82 -17.77
N TYR A 57 11.94 -14.06 -18.44
CA TYR A 57 11.64 -12.67 -18.08
C TYR A 57 11.12 -12.54 -16.64
N TYR A 58 10.15 -13.38 -16.23
CA TYR A 58 9.62 -13.34 -14.87
C TYR A 58 10.63 -13.87 -13.83
N GLY A 59 11.54 -14.76 -14.23
CA GLY A 59 12.61 -15.29 -13.39
C GLY A 59 13.57 -14.21 -12.88
N ILE A 60 13.74 -13.10 -13.61
CA ILE A 60 14.56 -11.96 -13.18
C ILE A 60 14.07 -11.41 -11.84
N PHE A 61 12.76 -11.25 -11.66
CA PHE A 61 12.16 -10.70 -10.44
C PHE A 61 12.14 -11.70 -9.28
N GLN A 62 12.13 -13.00 -9.58
CA GLN A 62 12.12 -14.06 -8.58
C GLN A 62 13.51 -14.29 -7.96
N ASN A 63 14.57 -13.81 -8.63
CA ASN A 63 15.92 -13.94 -8.11
C ASN A 63 16.19 -12.96 -6.96
N GLN A 64 16.01 -13.46 -5.74
CA GLN A 64 16.23 -12.73 -4.49
C GLN A 64 17.70 -12.35 -4.23
N LYS A 65 18.65 -12.87 -5.01
CA LYS A 65 20.08 -12.52 -4.89
C LYS A 65 20.45 -11.26 -5.67
N LEU A 66 19.60 -10.80 -6.59
CA LEU A 66 19.84 -9.60 -7.37
C LEU A 66 19.39 -8.36 -6.60
N THR A 67 20.21 -7.32 -6.66
CA THR A 67 19.75 -5.96 -6.33
C THR A 67 18.70 -5.51 -7.35
N ILE A 68 17.84 -4.55 -6.96
CA ILE A 68 16.86 -3.95 -7.88
C ILE A 68 17.53 -3.37 -9.13
N LYS A 69 18.70 -2.73 -8.97
CA LYS A 69 19.49 -2.21 -10.09
C LYS A 69 19.91 -3.33 -11.05
N GLN A 70 20.40 -4.45 -10.52
CA GLN A 70 20.77 -5.61 -11.34
C GLN A 70 19.55 -6.24 -12.03
N GLN A 71 18.39 -6.29 -11.36
CA GLN A 71 17.14 -6.73 -11.99
C GLN A 71 16.76 -5.83 -13.16
N GLU A 72 16.88 -4.51 -13.01
CA GLU A 72 16.60 -3.53 -14.07
C GLU A 72 17.58 -3.65 -15.24
N GLU A 73 18.88 -3.81 -14.96
CA GLU A 73 19.91 -4.05 -15.99
C GLU A 73 19.64 -5.34 -16.77
N GLN A 74 19.31 -6.45 -16.09
CA GLN A 74 18.96 -7.72 -16.74
C GLN A 74 17.66 -7.61 -17.55
N ARG A 75 16.65 -6.92 -17.01
CA ARG A 75 15.37 -6.68 -17.70
C ARG A 75 15.57 -5.87 -18.97
N LEU A 76 16.42 -4.85 -18.92
CA LEU A 76 16.76 -4.03 -20.08
C LEU A 76 17.55 -4.82 -21.13
N ALA A 77 18.52 -5.64 -20.71
CA ALA A 77 19.27 -6.52 -21.59
C ALA A 77 18.37 -7.54 -22.29
N PHE A 78 17.45 -8.16 -21.54
CA PHE A 78 16.45 -9.07 -22.08
C PHE A 78 15.54 -8.34 -23.09
N ALA A 79 15.01 -7.17 -22.74
CA ALA A 79 14.15 -6.39 -23.62
C ALA A 79 14.84 -5.97 -24.93
N LYS A 80 16.14 -5.65 -24.87
CA LYS A 80 16.96 -5.35 -26.05
C LYS A 80 17.10 -6.56 -26.97
N LYS A 81 17.32 -7.75 -26.42
CA LYS A 81 17.39 -9.02 -27.18
C LYS A 81 16.07 -9.34 -27.88
N HIS A 82 14.94 -9.03 -27.26
CA HIS A 82 13.60 -9.39 -27.74
C HIS A 82 12.81 -8.22 -28.38
N GLY A 83 13.45 -7.07 -28.60
CA GLY A 83 12.89 -5.97 -29.40
C GLY A 83 11.87 -5.06 -28.70
N PHE A 84 11.83 -5.04 -27.37
CA PHE A 84 10.92 -4.18 -26.59
C PHE A 84 11.65 -3.26 -25.59
N GLU A 85 12.90 -2.92 -25.87
CA GLU A 85 13.75 -2.07 -25.03
C GLU A 85 13.06 -0.76 -24.61
N GLN A 86 12.35 -0.10 -25.53
CA GLN A 86 11.69 1.18 -25.26
C GLN A 86 10.62 1.05 -24.17
N ALA A 87 9.83 -0.02 -24.17
CA ALA A 87 8.80 -0.25 -23.15
C ALA A 87 9.40 -0.36 -21.74
N ILE A 88 10.59 -0.98 -21.62
CA ILE A 88 11.29 -1.06 -20.32
C ILE A 88 11.89 0.29 -19.93
N LYS A 89 12.43 1.07 -20.87
CA LYS A 89 12.94 2.42 -20.57
C LYS A 89 11.82 3.34 -20.07
N ASP A 90 10.65 3.28 -20.70
CA ASP A 90 9.48 4.07 -20.32
C ASP A 90 8.97 3.66 -18.93
N ASP A 91 8.93 2.35 -18.63
CA ASP A 91 8.59 1.85 -17.29
C ASP A 91 9.57 2.33 -16.22
N ILE A 92 10.88 2.26 -16.47
CA ILE A 92 11.92 2.76 -15.54
C ILE A 92 11.71 4.26 -15.29
N LYS A 93 11.50 5.04 -16.36
CA LYS A 93 11.28 6.48 -16.25
C LYS A 93 10.02 6.81 -15.44
N LEU A 94 8.90 6.15 -15.75
CA LEU A 94 7.64 6.35 -15.03
C LEU A 94 7.77 5.99 -13.55
N LYS A 95 8.49 4.91 -13.23
CA LYS A 95 8.76 4.52 -11.84
C LYS A 95 9.59 5.57 -11.10
N GLU A 96 10.63 6.12 -11.74
CA GLU A 96 11.44 7.21 -11.18
C GLU A 96 10.59 8.46 -10.92
N GLU A 97 9.80 8.89 -11.92
CA GLU A 97 8.91 10.06 -11.83
C GLU A 97 7.89 9.90 -10.70
N ASN A 98 7.21 8.75 -10.62
CA ASN A 98 6.26 8.44 -9.56
C ASN A 98 6.94 8.39 -8.18
N HIS A 99 8.15 7.84 -8.09
CA HIS A 99 8.90 7.80 -6.84
C HIS A 99 9.24 9.20 -6.34
N GLU A 100 9.65 10.11 -7.23
CA GLU A 100 9.93 11.50 -6.87
C GLU A 100 8.68 12.28 -6.47
N VAL A 101 7.56 12.11 -7.17
CA VAL A 101 6.26 12.69 -6.77
C VAL A 101 5.89 12.23 -5.37
N VAL A 102 5.92 10.92 -5.14
CA VAL A 102 5.59 10.34 -3.84
C VAL A 102 6.56 10.82 -2.75
N ARG A 103 7.86 10.94 -3.03
CA ARG A 103 8.85 11.44 -2.07
C ARG A 103 8.55 12.88 -1.66
N LYS A 104 8.15 13.73 -2.61
CA LYS A 104 7.85 15.15 -2.36
C LYS A 104 6.51 15.37 -1.67
N GLU A 105 5.45 14.66 -2.10
CA GLU A 105 4.08 14.93 -1.67
C GLU A 105 3.66 14.16 -0.42
N ARG A 106 4.21 12.95 -0.19
CA ARG A 106 3.82 12.09 0.94
C ARG A 106 3.93 12.77 2.31
N PRO A 107 4.98 13.55 2.63
CA PRO A 107 5.07 14.21 3.92
C PRO A 107 3.88 15.14 4.22
N GLU A 108 3.48 15.96 3.24
CA GLU A 108 2.34 16.87 3.41
C GLU A 108 1.01 16.10 3.49
N LEU A 109 0.86 15.02 2.72
CA LEU A 109 -0.31 14.15 2.84
C LEU A 109 -0.43 13.52 4.24
N ILE A 110 0.67 13.03 4.81
CA ILE A 110 0.70 12.47 6.17
C ILE A 110 0.30 13.53 7.21
N LYS A 111 0.83 14.75 7.08
CA LYS A 111 0.46 15.88 7.95
C LYS A 111 -1.02 16.21 7.84
N ASN A 112 -1.56 16.28 6.62
CA ASN A 112 -2.99 16.52 6.40
C ASN A 112 -3.85 15.39 6.99
N LEU A 113 -3.44 14.12 6.86
CA LEU A 113 -4.13 13.00 7.49
C LEU A 113 -4.17 13.12 9.01
N LEU A 114 -3.07 13.55 9.64
CA LEU A 114 -3.03 13.78 11.09
C LEU A 114 -3.96 14.95 11.50
N THR A 115 -3.95 16.04 10.75
CA THR A 115 -4.87 17.17 10.97
C THR A 115 -6.33 16.71 10.88
N VAL A 116 -6.70 16.01 9.81
CA VAL A 116 -8.07 15.52 9.61
C VAL A 116 -8.46 14.49 10.66
N HIS A 117 -7.54 13.62 11.10
CA HIS A 117 -7.78 12.69 12.19
C HIS A 117 -8.24 13.41 13.45
N ASN A 118 -7.50 14.45 13.86
CA ASN A 118 -7.84 15.23 15.06
C ASN A 118 -9.21 15.92 14.92
N GLU A 119 -9.53 16.46 13.74
CA GLU A 119 -10.85 17.06 13.48
C GLU A 119 -11.99 16.02 13.49
N LEU A 120 -11.76 14.83 12.93
CA LEU A 120 -12.75 13.75 12.99
C LEU A 120 -13.02 13.29 14.42
N MET A 121 -11.99 13.21 15.29
CA MET A 121 -12.20 12.89 16.71
C MET A 121 -13.07 13.94 17.38
N LYS A 122 -12.80 15.24 17.17
CA LYS A 122 -13.66 16.33 17.69
C LYS A 122 -15.11 16.21 17.23
N ILE A 123 -15.34 15.90 15.95
CA ILE A 123 -16.69 15.75 15.39
C ILE A 123 -17.43 14.58 16.05
N PHE A 124 -16.80 13.40 16.12
CA PHE A 124 -17.48 12.19 16.62
C PHE A 124 -17.57 12.10 18.14
N ASP A 125 -16.66 12.78 18.85
CA ASP A 125 -16.71 12.90 20.32
C ASP A 125 -17.72 13.95 20.78
N ASN A 126 -18.09 14.91 19.91
CA ASN A 126 -19.12 15.89 20.22
C ASN A 126 -20.52 15.26 20.25
N LYS A 127 -21.02 15.05 21.47
CA LYS A 127 -22.35 14.47 21.73
C LYS A 127 -23.50 15.47 21.65
N ASP A 128 -23.21 16.76 21.48
CA ASP A 128 -24.21 17.81 21.29
C ASP A 128 -24.62 17.96 19.81
N GLN A 129 -23.91 17.31 18.88
CA GLN A 129 -24.23 17.29 17.46
C GLN A 129 -25.13 16.11 17.07
N THR A 130 -26.09 16.39 16.19
CA THR A 130 -26.87 15.36 15.48
C THR A 130 -26.04 14.68 14.39
N LEU A 131 -26.49 13.50 13.93
CA LEU A 131 -25.85 12.78 12.83
C LEU A 131 -25.73 13.64 11.56
N THR A 132 -26.78 14.39 11.20
CA THR A 132 -26.76 15.28 10.03
C THR A 132 -25.73 16.41 10.17
N GLN A 133 -25.53 16.94 11.38
CA GLN A 133 -24.50 17.95 11.64
C GLN A 133 -23.09 17.36 11.55
N GLN A 134 -22.88 16.15 12.06
CA GLN A 134 -21.60 15.45 11.92
C GLN A 134 -21.28 15.14 10.45
N GLU A 135 -22.27 14.67 9.68
CA GLU A 135 -22.12 14.42 8.25
C GLU A 135 -21.75 15.70 7.49
N ALA A 136 -22.40 16.82 7.79
CA ALA A 136 -22.06 18.12 7.21
C ALA A 136 -20.62 18.55 7.56
N ALA A 137 -20.20 18.38 8.81
CA ALA A 137 -18.85 18.69 9.26
C ALA A 137 -17.79 17.81 8.56
N VAL A 138 -18.05 16.52 8.41
CA VAL A 138 -17.18 15.60 7.65
C VAL A 138 -17.16 15.99 6.16
N SER A 139 -18.28 16.41 5.59
CA SER A 139 -18.32 16.90 4.20
C SER A 139 -17.42 18.12 4.02
N ALA A 140 -17.44 19.08 4.96
CA ALA A 140 -16.55 20.23 4.92
C ALA A 140 -15.05 19.82 5.00
N LEU A 141 -14.71 18.80 5.79
CA LEU A 141 -13.36 18.24 5.80
C LEU A 141 -12.97 17.61 4.47
N ARG A 142 -13.92 16.98 3.76
CA ARG A 142 -13.67 16.36 2.45
C ARG A 142 -13.41 17.40 1.36
N GLU A 143 -14.13 18.52 1.38
CA GLU A 143 -13.89 19.64 0.45
C GLU A 143 -12.48 20.22 0.63
N LYS A 144 -12.04 20.38 1.89
CA LYS A 144 -10.71 20.94 2.20
C LYS A 144 -9.57 19.95 2.04
N TYR A 145 -9.81 18.68 2.36
CA TYR A 145 -8.82 17.60 2.30
C TYR A 145 -9.39 16.40 1.53
N PRO A 146 -9.34 16.46 0.19
CA PRO A 146 -9.79 15.37 -0.65
C PRO A 146 -9.12 14.06 -0.23
N ASN A 147 -9.91 12.98 -0.19
CA ASN A 147 -9.49 11.61 0.18
C ASN A 147 -9.09 11.38 1.64
N ALA A 148 -8.79 12.41 2.45
CA ALA A 148 -8.30 12.21 3.82
C ALA A 148 -9.32 11.50 4.74
N PRO A 149 -10.61 11.92 4.80
CA PRO A 149 -11.60 11.18 5.59
C PRO A 149 -11.77 9.73 5.12
N ALA A 150 -11.82 9.50 3.80
CA ALA A 150 -11.99 8.16 3.24
C ALA A 150 -10.80 7.23 3.55
N THR A 151 -9.58 7.78 3.55
CA THR A 151 -8.35 7.07 3.91
C THR A 151 -8.35 6.71 5.39
N LEU A 152 -8.76 7.62 6.27
CA LEU A 152 -8.88 7.34 7.70
C LEU A 152 -9.95 6.28 7.98
N TYR A 153 -11.09 6.30 7.29
CA TYR A 153 -12.08 5.23 7.38
C TYR A 153 -11.56 3.89 6.86
N TYR A 154 -10.67 3.88 5.86
CA TYR A 154 -9.99 2.67 5.45
C TYR A 154 -9.09 2.13 6.56
N ILE A 155 -8.29 2.99 7.19
CA ILE A 155 -7.45 2.62 8.33
C ILE A 155 -8.30 2.08 9.49
N SER A 156 -9.41 2.73 9.82
CA SER A 156 -10.35 2.25 10.86
C SER A 156 -10.91 0.87 10.53
N ARG A 157 -11.21 0.57 9.26
CA ARG A 157 -11.65 -0.77 8.84
C ARG A 157 -10.56 -1.82 9.01
N LEU A 158 -9.30 -1.47 8.73
CA LEU A 158 -8.16 -2.37 8.97
C LEU A 158 -7.99 -2.68 10.47
N ILE A 159 -8.21 -1.70 11.35
CA ILE A 159 -8.09 -1.86 12.80
C ILE A 159 -9.25 -2.70 13.36
N THR A 160 -10.48 -2.41 12.92
CA THR A 160 -11.69 -3.05 13.46
C THR A 160 -11.99 -4.42 12.87
N GLY A 161 -11.27 -4.82 11.82
CA GLY A 161 -11.54 -6.08 11.11
C GLY A 161 -12.87 -6.06 10.34
N GLN A 162 -13.49 -4.90 10.16
CA GLN A 162 -14.68 -4.74 9.31
C GLN A 162 -14.27 -4.83 7.83
N ASP A 163 -14.11 -6.05 7.36
CA ASP A 163 -13.98 -6.36 5.94
C ASP A 163 -15.38 -6.24 5.27
N ARG A 164 -15.46 -5.97 3.97
CA ARG A 164 -16.73 -5.93 3.19
C ARG A 164 -17.40 -7.32 3.06
N ARG A 165 -17.28 -8.19 4.07
CA ARG A 165 -17.84 -9.54 4.14
C ARG A 165 -19.04 -9.67 5.07
N ALA A 166 -19.63 -8.58 5.52
CA ALA A 166 -21.02 -8.63 5.96
C ALA A 166 -21.89 -8.76 4.70
N LYS A 167 -22.09 -10.00 4.23
CA LYS A 167 -23.21 -10.29 3.34
C LYS A 167 -24.47 -9.77 4.04
N PRO A 168 -25.39 -9.08 3.35
CA PRO A 168 -26.69 -8.79 3.94
C PRO A 168 -27.30 -10.14 4.33
N HIS A 169 -27.58 -10.33 5.62
CA HIS A 169 -28.47 -11.40 6.04
C HIS A 169 -29.82 -11.08 5.41
N HIS A 170 -30.13 -11.74 4.29
CA HIS A 170 -31.51 -11.86 3.86
C HIS A 170 -32.26 -12.55 4.99
N LYS A 171 -33.08 -11.78 5.72
CA LYS A 171 -34.14 -12.35 6.54
C LYS A 171 -35.09 -13.06 5.57
N HIS A 172 -35.05 -14.38 5.56
CA HIS A 172 -36.19 -15.15 5.09
C HIS A 172 -37.28 -15.05 6.17
N HIS A 173 -38.49 -14.86 5.67
CA HIS A 173 -39.77 -14.65 6.36
C HIS A 173 -39.97 -15.53 7.61
#